data_AF-A0A2P7NRD0-F1
#
_entry.id   AF-A0A2P7NRD0-F1
#
_cell.length_a   1.000
_cell.length_b   1.000
_cell.length_c   1.000
_cell.angle_alpha   90.00
_cell.angle_beta   90.00
_cell.angle_gamma   90.00
#
_symmetry.space_group_name_H-M   'P 1'
#
loop_
_entity.id
_entity.type
_entity.pdbx_description
1 polymer ?
#
loop_
_entity_poly.entity_id
_entity_poly.type
_entity_poly.pdbx_seq_one_letter_code
_entity_poly.pdbx_strand_id
1 'polypeptide(L)'
;MNINNVMKSKSFFKMRQIIKIFYLNILILSFLSLSGCWTEKHLLQAIKYSEASVIADDGAAIAKHSTTARIHALLVQNQNYISSAEGIHLAIAIISLEQAIEHGKHEAHDSARKSARIAAAHFKEITKY
;
A
#
# COMPACT_ATOMS: atom_id res chain seq x y z
N MET A 1 -37.90 -48.86 20.45
CA MET A 1 -36.69 -48.06 20.11
C MET A 1 -36.23 -47.32 21.37
N ASN A 2 -34.97 -47.49 21.79
CA ASN A 2 -34.48 -46.98 23.09
C ASN A 2 -34.28 -45.46 23.06
N ILE A 3 -34.98 -44.74 23.95
CA ILE A 3 -34.99 -43.26 24.04
C ILE A 3 -33.57 -42.71 24.23
N ASN A 4 -32.71 -43.44 24.95
CA ASN A 4 -31.31 -43.06 25.18
C ASN A 4 -30.49 -43.04 23.87
N ASN A 5 -30.77 -43.94 22.92
CA ASN A 5 -30.07 -43.98 21.63
C ASN A 5 -30.50 -42.83 20.71
N VAL A 6 -31.77 -42.41 20.77
CA VAL A 6 -32.30 -41.28 20.00
C VAL A 6 -31.72 -39.95 20.51
N MET A 7 -31.59 -39.78 21.83
CA MET A 7 -30.97 -38.59 22.43
C MET A 7 -29.47 -38.49 22.12
N LYS A 8 -28.73 -39.61 22.20
CA LYS A 8 -27.30 -39.67 21.84
C LYS A 8 -27.06 -39.31 20.37
N SER A 9 -27.91 -39.82 19.47
CA SER A 9 -27.88 -39.51 18.03
C SER A 9 -28.07 -38.01 17.75
N LYS A 10 -29.08 -37.38 18.37
CA LYS A 10 -29.33 -35.93 18.23
C LYS A 10 -28.18 -35.08 18.78
N SER A 11 -27.60 -35.49 19.91
CA SER A 11 -26.42 -34.84 20.51
C SER A 11 -25.20 -34.89 19.57
N PHE A 12 -24.94 -36.05 18.98
CA PHE A 12 -23.82 -36.25 18.05
C PHE A 12 -23.97 -35.42 16.76
N PHE A 13 -25.20 -35.33 16.24
CA PHE A 13 -25.51 -34.49 15.09
C PHE A 13 -25.28 -33.00 15.39
N LYS A 14 -25.71 -32.54 16.57
CA LYS A 14 -25.52 -31.15 17.02
C LYS A 14 -24.04 -30.80 17.20
N MET A 15 -23.23 -31.73 17.74
CA MET A 15 -21.78 -31.55 17.86
C MET A 15 -21.07 -31.44 16.51
N ARG A 16 -21.44 -32.27 15.51
CA ARG A 16 -20.86 -32.15 14.16
C ARG A 16 -21.21 -30.82 13.50
N GLN A 17 -22.40 -30.26 13.75
CA GLN A 17 -22.78 -28.94 13.25
C GLN A 17 -21.96 -27.82 13.90
N ILE A 18 -21.77 -27.88 15.22
CA ILE A 18 -20.96 -26.89 15.96
C ILE A 18 -19.52 -26.88 15.43
N ILE A 19 -18.92 -28.06 15.21
CA ILE A 19 -17.56 -28.17 14.67
C ILE A 19 -17.47 -27.54 13.26
N LYS A 20 -18.44 -27.79 12.38
CA LYS A 20 -18.47 -27.19 11.04
C LYS A 20 -18.59 -25.66 11.07
N ILE A 21 -19.44 -25.14 11.94
CA ILE A 21 -19.59 -23.69 12.15
C ILE A 21 -18.27 -23.11 12.66
N PHE A 22 -17.58 -23.80 13.58
CA PHE A 22 -16.29 -23.36 14.10
C PHE A 22 -15.21 -23.28 13.00
N TYR A 23 -15.08 -24.31 12.17
CA TYR A 23 -14.17 -24.30 11.02
C TYR A 23 -14.49 -23.21 10.01
N LEU A 24 -15.77 -22.98 9.72
CA LEU A 24 -16.21 -21.92 8.81
C LEU A 24 -15.84 -20.53 9.34
N ASN A 25 -16.03 -20.30 10.65
CA ASN A 25 -15.65 -19.04 11.28
C ASN A 25 -14.13 -18.81 11.25
N ILE A 26 -13.33 -19.85 11.55
CA ILE A 26 -11.87 -19.77 11.44
C ILE A 26 -11.46 -19.42 10.01
N LEU A 27 -12.07 -20.05 9.00
CA LEU A 27 -11.78 -19.77 7.60
C LEU A 27 -12.07 -18.30 7.23
N ILE A 28 -13.21 -17.75 7.67
CA ILE A 28 -13.60 -16.36 7.41
C ILE A 28 -12.61 -15.38 8.06
N LEU A 29 -12.19 -15.63 9.31
CA LEU A 29 -11.17 -14.82 9.98
C LEU A 29 -9.82 -14.85 9.26
N SER A 30 -9.41 -16.00 8.70
CA SER A 30 -8.18 -16.14 7.92
C SER A 30 -8.20 -15.32 6.63
N PHE A 31 -9.35 -15.20 5.95
CA PHE A 31 -9.46 -14.39 4.73
C PHE A 31 -9.47 -12.88 5.02
N LEU A 32 -10.07 -12.46 6.15
CA LEU A 32 -10.12 -11.06 6.56
C LEU A 32 -8.74 -10.50 6.95
N SER A 33 -7.79 -11.36 7.37
CA SER A 33 -6.45 -10.94 7.77
C SER A 33 -5.48 -10.71 6.60
N LEU A 34 -5.87 -11.03 5.35
CA LEU A 34 -5.01 -10.87 4.16
C LEU A 34 -5.23 -9.56 3.37
N SER A 35 -6.27 -8.78 3.67
CA SER A 35 -6.65 -7.60 2.88
C SER A 35 -5.89 -6.30 3.23
N GLY A 36 -5.06 -6.31 4.27
CA GLY A 36 -4.43 -5.09 4.81
C GLY A 36 -3.05 -4.70 4.23
N CYS A 37 -2.41 -5.52 3.39
CA CYS A 37 -0.97 -5.36 3.06
C CYS A 37 -0.70 -5.00 1.58
N TRP A 38 -1.37 -3.96 1.07
CA TRP A 38 -1.17 -3.50 -0.33
C TRP A 38 -0.76 -2.03 -0.46
N THR A 39 -1.29 -1.16 0.40
CA THR A 39 -0.98 0.28 0.49
C THR A 39 0.51 0.53 0.75
N GLU A 40 1.06 -0.19 1.72
CA GLU A 40 2.45 -0.07 2.15
C GLU A 40 3.43 -0.40 1.02
N LYS A 41 3.09 -1.37 0.15
CA LYS A 41 3.94 -1.78 -0.96
C LYS A 41 4.09 -0.68 -2.02
N HIS A 42 3.02 0.04 -2.33
CA HIS A 42 3.10 1.13 -3.31
C HIS A 42 3.79 2.36 -2.76
N LEU A 43 3.56 2.70 -1.48
CA LEU A 43 4.27 3.80 -0.85
C LEU A 43 5.79 3.53 -0.76
N LEU A 44 6.19 2.32 -0.38
CA LEU A 44 7.61 1.92 -0.38
C LEU A 44 8.22 1.96 -1.78
N GLN A 45 7.48 1.55 -2.82
CA GLN A 45 7.95 1.67 -4.20
C GLN A 45 8.06 3.14 -4.65
N ALA A 46 7.13 4.00 -4.26
CA ALA A 46 7.22 5.43 -4.53
C ALA A 46 8.48 6.04 -3.89
N ILE A 47 8.78 5.70 -2.64
CA ILE A 47 10.03 6.11 -1.95
C ILE A 47 11.25 5.62 -2.73
N LYS A 48 11.33 4.31 -3.02
CA LYS A 48 12.48 3.70 -3.70
C LYS A 48 12.78 4.39 -5.04
N TYR A 49 11.75 4.61 -5.86
CA TYR A 49 11.95 5.24 -7.16
C TYR A 49 12.22 6.75 -7.04
N SER A 50 11.69 7.42 -6.02
CA SER A 50 12.06 8.80 -5.71
C SER A 50 13.53 8.91 -5.31
N GLU A 51 14.05 7.98 -4.51
CA GLU A 51 15.47 7.93 -4.15
C GLU A 51 16.37 7.59 -5.34
N ALA A 52 15.95 6.66 -6.20
CA ALA A 52 16.66 6.38 -7.46
C ALA A 52 16.72 7.61 -8.37
N SER A 53 15.64 8.39 -8.43
CA SER A 53 15.60 9.67 -9.14
C SER A 53 16.63 10.67 -8.58
N VAL A 54 16.85 10.68 -7.26
CA VAL A 54 17.84 11.59 -6.65
C VAL A 54 19.28 11.26 -7.06
N ILE A 55 19.61 9.98 -7.24
CA ILE A 55 20.99 9.55 -7.54
C ILE A 55 21.26 9.30 -9.02
N ALA A 56 20.25 9.47 -9.88
CA ALA A 56 20.38 9.23 -11.31
C ALA A 56 21.35 10.22 -11.99
N ASP A 57 22.01 9.74 -13.04
CA ASP A 57 23.12 10.44 -13.70
C ASP A 57 22.66 11.61 -14.57
N ASP A 58 21.51 11.48 -15.23
CA ASP A 58 21.00 12.46 -16.20
C ASP A 58 19.51 12.77 -16.02
N GLY A 59 19.06 13.85 -16.66
CA GLY A 59 17.68 14.33 -16.60
C GLY A 59 16.63 13.33 -17.09
N ALA A 60 16.96 12.50 -18.08
CA ALA A 60 16.06 11.49 -18.62
C ALA A 60 15.84 10.35 -17.62
N ALA A 61 16.90 9.90 -16.95
CA ALA A 61 16.85 8.91 -15.88
C ALA A 61 16.10 9.45 -14.64
N ILE A 62 16.33 10.72 -14.26
CA ILE A 62 15.57 11.40 -13.21
C ILE A 62 14.08 11.41 -13.55
N ALA A 63 13.71 11.83 -14.77
CA ALA A 63 12.32 11.88 -15.21
C ALA A 63 11.67 10.49 -15.26
N LYS A 64 12.40 9.46 -15.70
CA LYS A 64 11.93 8.08 -15.75
C LYS A 64 11.62 7.55 -14.34
N HIS A 65 12.57 7.64 -13.42
CA HIS A 65 12.38 7.18 -12.05
C HIS A 65 11.27 7.97 -11.34
N SER A 66 11.21 9.28 -11.53
CA SER A 66 10.14 10.13 -10.96
C SER A 66 8.76 9.78 -11.51
N THR A 67 8.66 9.42 -12.80
CA THR A 67 7.41 8.94 -13.42
C THR A 67 6.95 7.64 -12.77
N THR A 68 7.86 6.68 -12.57
CA THR A 68 7.52 5.41 -11.90
C THR A 68 7.10 5.64 -10.45
N ALA A 69 7.79 6.52 -9.71
CA ALA A 69 7.40 6.90 -8.35
C ALA A 69 5.98 7.49 -8.30
N ARG A 70 5.66 8.37 -9.26
CA ARG A 70 4.35 9.04 -9.34
C ARG A 70 3.22 8.05 -9.60
N ILE A 71 3.43 7.06 -10.47
CA ILE A 71 2.44 6.01 -10.72
C ILE A 71 2.10 5.28 -9.41
N HIS A 72 3.10 4.89 -8.63
CA HIS A 72 2.86 4.25 -7.34
C HIS A 72 2.20 5.19 -6.31
N ALA A 73 2.58 6.47 -6.28
CA ALA A 73 1.96 7.46 -5.40
C ALA A 73 0.46 7.68 -5.71
N LEU A 74 0.07 7.67 -6.99
CA LEU A 74 -1.34 7.76 -7.39
C LEU A 74 -2.14 6.51 -7.00
N LEU A 75 -1.52 5.33 -6.99
CA LEU A 75 -2.15 4.11 -6.47
C LEU A 75 -2.38 4.19 -4.96
N VAL A 76 -1.47 4.83 -4.23
CA VAL A 76 -1.65 5.14 -2.80
C VAL A 76 -2.83 6.11 -2.62
N GLN A 77 -2.88 7.20 -3.40
CA GLN A 77 -3.95 8.21 -3.31
C GLN A 77 -5.36 7.63 -3.51
N ASN A 78 -5.50 6.63 -4.35
CA ASN A 78 -6.79 5.99 -4.64
C ASN A 78 -7.27 5.01 -3.55
N GLN A 79 -6.55 4.87 -2.43
CA GLN A 79 -6.88 3.95 -1.35
C GLN A 79 -7.55 4.70 -0.18
N ASN A 80 -8.67 4.17 0.33
CA ASN A 80 -9.56 4.81 1.33
C ASN A 80 -9.00 4.91 2.78
N TYR A 81 -7.69 4.71 2.99
CA TYR A 81 -7.11 4.55 4.33
C TYR A 81 -6.06 5.60 4.69
N ILE A 82 -6.00 6.71 3.97
CA ILE A 82 -5.03 7.79 4.20
C ILE A 82 -5.69 8.87 5.06
N SER A 83 -5.07 9.19 6.19
CA SER A 83 -5.50 10.31 7.03
C SER A 83 -5.34 11.64 6.30
N SER A 84 -6.05 12.68 6.74
CA SER A 84 -5.92 14.01 6.13
C SER A 84 -4.48 14.54 6.15
N ALA A 85 -3.70 14.24 7.20
CA ALA A 85 -2.31 14.67 7.31
C ALA A 85 -1.42 13.93 6.29
N GLU A 86 -1.51 12.61 6.22
CA GLU A 86 -0.79 11.80 5.23
C GLU A 86 -1.17 12.19 3.80
N GLY A 87 -2.44 12.56 3.56
CA GLY A 87 -2.92 13.05 2.27
C GLY A 87 -2.24 14.34 1.82
N ILE A 88 -1.93 15.25 2.75
CA ILE A 88 -1.16 16.47 2.46
C ILE A 88 0.26 16.11 2.04
N HIS A 89 0.95 15.26 2.81
CA HIS A 89 2.30 14.81 2.44
C HIS A 89 2.30 14.10 1.08
N LEU A 90 1.29 13.27 0.80
CA LEU A 90 1.16 12.58 -0.48
C LEU A 90 0.97 13.56 -1.64
N ALA A 91 0.10 14.55 -1.49
CA ALA A 91 -0.14 15.56 -2.52
C ALA A 91 1.13 16.37 -2.82
N ILE A 92 1.86 16.80 -1.79
CA ILE A 92 3.12 17.53 -1.95
C ILE A 92 4.18 16.66 -2.65
N ALA A 93 4.25 15.37 -2.29
CA ALA A 93 5.18 14.46 -2.92
C ALA A 93 4.86 14.28 -4.42
N ILE A 94 3.58 14.12 -4.79
CA ILE A 94 3.15 14.00 -6.19
C ILE A 94 3.50 15.26 -6.99
N ILE A 95 3.21 16.45 -6.47
CA ILE A 95 3.54 17.73 -7.13
C ILE A 95 5.05 17.86 -7.31
N SER A 96 5.84 17.47 -6.31
CA SER A 96 7.30 17.51 -6.38
C SER A 96 7.84 16.53 -7.42
N LEU A 97 7.22 15.35 -7.59
CA LEU A 97 7.58 14.43 -8.67
C LEU A 97 7.23 15.00 -10.05
N GLU A 98 6.10 15.71 -10.20
CA GLU A 98 5.76 16.38 -11.45
C GLU A 98 6.79 17.44 -11.83
N GLN A 99 7.25 18.23 -10.85
CA GLN A 99 8.35 19.16 -11.05
C GLN A 99 9.66 18.45 -11.41
N ALA A 100 9.97 17.32 -10.76
CA ALA A 100 11.16 16.54 -11.07
C ALA A 100 11.13 15.98 -12.51
N ILE A 101 9.97 15.51 -12.97
CA ILE A 101 9.75 15.05 -14.34
C ILE A 101 9.95 16.20 -15.32
N GLU A 102 9.34 17.35 -15.04
CA GLU A 102 9.41 18.52 -15.91
C GLU A 102 10.84 19.06 -16.03
N HIS A 103 11.52 19.26 -14.90
CA HIS A 103 12.91 19.70 -14.90
C HIS A 103 13.85 18.67 -15.54
N GLY A 104 13.61 17.37 -15.34
CA GLY A 104 14.41 16.30 -15.94
C GLY A 104 14.32 16.30 -17.47
N LYS A 105 13.12 16.55 -18.03
CA LYS A 105 12.91 16.67 -19.50
C LYS A 105 13.60 17.89 -20.11
N HIS A 106 13.82 18.94 -19.33
CA HIS A 106 14.48 20.18 -19.76
C HIS A 106 15.96 20.23 -19.36
N GLU A 107 16.56 19.08 -19.03
CA GLU A 107 17.96 18.94 -18.61
C GLU A 107 18.37 19.81 -17.40
N ALA A 108 17.41 20.29 -16.62
CA ALA A 108 17.65 21.04 -15.38
C ALA A 108 17.92 20.07 -14.22
N HIS A 109 19.03 19.33 -14.30
CA HIS A 109 19.32 18.17 -13.44
C HIS A 109 19.28 18.49 -11.95
N ASP A 110 19.84 19.62 -11.52
CA ASP A 110 19.87 20.00 -10.10
C ASP A 110 18.48 20.34 -9.55
N SER A 111 17.67 21.06 -10.33
CA SER A 111 16.27 21.36 -9.99
C SER A 111 15.45 20.08 -9.94
N ALA A 112 15.64 19.20 -10.92
CA ALA A 112 14.95 17.92 -10.98
C ALA A 112 15.28 17.05 -9.75
N ARG A 113 16.57 16.96 -9.41
CA ARG A 113 17.06 16.22 -8.25
C ARG A 113 16.57 16.83 -6.93
N LYS A 114 16.51 18.17 -6.83
CA LYS A 114 15.94 18.87 -5.68
C LYS A 114 14.47 18.51 -5.49
N SER A 115 13.66 18.57 -6.54
CA SER A 115 12.25 18.21 -6.46
C SER A 115 12.05 16.72 -6.12
N ALA A 116 12.87 15.83 -6.67
CA ALA A 116 12.86 14.41 -6.31
C ALA A 116 13.23 14.15 -4.83
N ARG A 117 14.17 14.94 -4.25
CA ARG A 117 14.48 14.87 -2.81
C ARG A 117 13.31 15.31 -1.94
N ILE A 118 12.63 16.39 -2.33
CA ILE A 118 11.44 16.88 -1.62
C ILE A 118 10.35 15.80 -1.64
N ALA A 119 10.09 15.18 -2.79
CA ALA A 119 9.15 14.06 -2.90
C ALA A 119 9.49 12.91 -1.94
N ALA A 120 10.76 12.45 -1.94
CA ALA A 120 11.21 11.37 -1.07
C ALA A 120 11.03 11.70 0.42
N ALA A 121 11.29 12.95 0.83
CA ALA A 121 11.10 13.40 2.20
C ALA A 121 9.61 13.34 2.61
N HIS A 122 8.71 13.83 1.77
CA HIS A 122 7.28 13.79 2.07
C HIS A 122 6.71 12.36 2.09
N PHE A 123 7.16 11.45 1.22
CA PHE A 123 6.75 10.05 1.32
C PHE A 123 7.19 9.38 2.64
N LYS A 124 8.37 9.75 3.16
CA LYS A 124 8.88 9.22 4.44
C LYS A 124 8.07 9.68 5.65
N GLU A 125 7.43 10.84 5.56
CA GLU A 125 6.51 11.32 6.60
C GLU A 125 5.21 10.50 6.66
N ILE A 126 4.80 9.89 5.54
CA ILE A 126 3.62 9.00 5.47
C ILE A 126 3.94 7.61 6.02
N THR A 127 5.17 7.13 5.86
CA THR A 127 5.59 5.78 6.29
C THR A 127 5.92 5.68 7.78
N LYS A 128 5.60 6.69 8.59
CA LYS A 128 5.96 6.75 10.02
C LYS A 128 5.35 5.60 10.84
N TYR A 129 6.07 4.48 10.85
CA TYR A 129 6.39 3.69 12.03
C TYR A 129 7.79 4.08 12.52
#